data_AF-A0A4Y9S230-F1
#
_entry.id   AF-A0A4Y9S230-F1
#
_cell.length_a   1.000
_cell.length_b   1.000
_cell.length_c   1.000
_cell.angle_alpha   90.00
_cell.angle_beta   90.00
_cell.angle_gamma   90.00
#
_symmetry.space_group_name_H-M   'P 1'
#
loop_
_entity.id
_entity.type
_entity.pdbx_description
1 polymer ?
#
loop_
_entity_poly.entity_id
_entity_poly.type
_entity_poly.pdbx_seq_one_letter_code
_entity_poly.pdbx_strand_id
1 'polypeptide(L)'
;MNTTFGVRDAFDWIYAVLHSPAYRERYAEFLKSNFARVPLPRDRALFAALISLGAELIALHLLDPVAASILADPAVRFVNPNGVEARLDGRKADARAPRRPALNATG
;
A
#
# COMPACT_ATOMS: atom_id res chain seq x y z
N MET A 1 4.22 -27.18 5.71
CA MET A 1 3.20 -26.14 5.45
C MET A 1 2.99 -25.38 6.74
N ASN A 2 3.03 -24.04 6.71
CA ASN A 2 2.86 -23.24 7.92
C ASN A 2 1.41 -23.39 8.42
N THR A 3 1.21 -24.03 9.57
CA THR A 3 -0.14 -24.48 10.01
C THR A 3 -0.97 -23.38 10.69
N THR A 4 -0.38 -22.19 10.87
CA THR A 4 -0.90 -21.12 11.72
C THR A 4 -0.89 -19.79 10.99
N PHE A 5 -2.00 -19.05 11.13
CA PHE A 5 -2.16 -17.69 10.65
C PHE A 5 -1.83 -16.67 11.75
N GLY A 6 -1.22 -15.55 11.38
CA GLY A 6 -0.84 -14.47 12.27
C GLY A 6 -1.75 -13.24 12.18
N VAL A 7 -1.43 -12.21 12.97
CA VAL A 7 -2.16 -10.93 12.98
C VAL A 7 -2.10 -10.20 11.63
N ARG A 8 -1.00 -10.38 10.89
CA ARG A 8 -0.85 -9.79 9.56
C ARG A 8 -1.85 -10.38 8.57
N ASP A 9 -2.05 -11.70 8.62
CA ASP A 9 -3.02 -12.40 7.76
C ASP A 9 -4.44 -11.89 8.02
N ALA A 10 -4.79 -11.58 9.28
CA ALA A 10 -6.09 -10.99 9.58
C ALA A 10 -6.26 -9.59 8.95
N PHE A 11 -5.19 -8.77 8.94
CA PHE A 11 -5.21 -7.46 8.28
C PHE A 11 -5.34 -7.60 6.76
N ASP A 12 -4.57 -8.49 6.14
CA ASP A 12 -4.62 -8.72 4.69
C ASP A 12 -6.00 -9.26 4.27
N TRP A 13 -6.61 -10.14 5.08
CA TRP A 13 -8.00 -10.59 4.87
C TRP A 13 -9.00 -9.44 4.87
N ILE A 14 -8.95 -8.57 5.89
CA ILE A 14 -9.84 -7.41 5.98
C ILE A 14 -9.65 -6.53 4.74
N TYR A 15 -8.41 -6.32 4.31
CA TYR A 15 -8.11 -5.50 3.14
C TYR A 15 -8.71 -6.08 1.87
N ALA A 16 -8.55 -7.38 1.63
CA ALA A 16 -9.12 -8.07 0.49
C ALA A 16 -10.66 -7.98 0.47
N VAL A 17 -11.31 -8.19 1.61
CA VAL A 17 -12.77 -8.10 1.72
C VAL A 17 -13.28 -6.69 1.41
N LEU A 18 -12.68 -5.66 2.02
CA LEU A 18 -13.16 -4.29 1.88
C LEU A 18 -12.98 -3.72 0.46
N HIS A 19 -12.06 -4.30 -0.31
CA HIS A 19 -11.82 -3.96 -1.71
C HIS A 19 -12.55 -4.89 -2.70
N SER A 20 -13.26 -5.92 -2.23
CA SER A 20 -14.06 -6.78 -3.09
C SER A 20 -15.26 -6.02 -3.67
N PRO A 21 -15.44 -6.00 -5.02
CA PRO A 21 -16.61 -5.37 -5.64
C PRO A 21 -17.92 -5.95 -5.10
N ALA A 22 -18.02 -7.27 -5.01
CA ALA A 22 -19.21 -7.96 -4.51
C ALA A 22 -19.54 -7.60 -3.05
N TYR A 23 -18.53 -7.42 -2.18
CA TYR A 23 -18.75 -6.96 -0.81
C TYR A 23 -19.27 -5.51 -0.81
N ARG A 24 -18.59 -4.61 -1.55
CA ARG A 24 -18.95 -3.19 -1.61
C ARG A 24 -20.35 -2.97 -2.16
N GLU A 25 -20.75 -3.72 -3.19
CA GLU A 25 -22.10 -3.69 -3.76
C GLU A 25 -23.14 -4.20 -2.77
N ARG A 26 -22.91 -5.38 -2.17
CA ARG A 26 -23.85 -6.01 -1.24
C ARG A 26 -24.13 -5.16 0.00
N TYR A 27 -23.13 -4.40 0.47
CA TYR A 27 -23.23 -3.59 1.68
C TYR A 27 -23.25 -2.07 1.41
N ALA A 28 -23.44 -1.65 0.16
CA ALA A 28 -23.32 -0.25 -0.27
C ALA A 28 -24.13 0.74 0.60
N GLU A 29 -25.41 0.44 0.83
CA GLU A 29 -26.29 1.31 1.63
C GLU A 29 -25.87 1.34 3.11
N PHE A 30 -25.37 0.23 3.65
CA PHE A 30 -24.92 0.16 5.03
C PHE A 30 -23.60 0.91 5.26
N LEU A 31 -22.66 0.79 4.30
CA LEU A 31 -21.33 1.42 4.37
C LEU A 31 -21.37 2.95 4.35
N LYS A 32 -22.47 3.56 3.86
CA LYS A 32 -22.63 5.03 3.83
C LYS A 32 -22.76 5.65 5.22
N SER A 33 -23.38 4.94 6.16
CA SER A 33 -23.78 5.49 7.45
C SER A 33 -23.30 4.67 8.65
N ASN A 34 -22.64 3.53 8.43
CA ASN A 34 -22.16 2.65 9.49
C ASN A 34 -20.74 2.12 9.21
N PHE A 35 -20.08 1.66 10.27
CA PHE A 35 -18.78 0.98 10.17
C PHE A 35 -18.89 -0.33 9.40
N ALA A 36 -17.87 -0.62 8.58
CA ALA A 36 -17.79 -1.86 7.82
C ALA A 36 -17.75 -3.09 8.74
N ARG A 37 -18.50 -4.14 8.35
CA ARG A 37 -18.55 -5.42 9.07
C ARG A 37 -17.90 -6.50 8.23
N VAL A 38 -16.77 -7.03 8.69
CA VAL A 38 -16.00 -8.02 7.96
C VAL A 38 -16.48 -9.43 8.34
N PRO A 39 -16.95 -10.26 7.39
CA PRO A 39 -17.31 -11.65 7.68
C PRO A 39 -16.08 -12.47 8.06
N LEU A 40 -16.30 -13.48 8.90
CA LEU A 40 -15.30 -14.51 9.12
C LEU A 40 -15.13 -15.37 7.86
N PRO A 41 -13.92 -15.83 7.57
CA PRO A 41 -13.69 -16.75 6.46
C PRO A 41 -14.48 -18.04 6.65
N ARG A 42 -15.05 -18.56 5.57
CA ARG A 42 -15.81 -19.82 5.58
C ARG A 42 -14.90 -21.01 5.91
N ASP A 43 -13.70 -21.01 5.35
CA ASP A 43 -12.73 -22.08 5.50
C ASP A 43 -11.31 -21.52 5.36
N ARG A 44 -10.33 -22.35 5.73
CA ARG A 44 -8.91 -21.98 5.72
C ARG A 44 -8.36 -21.74 4.32
N ALA A 45 -8.89 -22.43 3.30
CA ALA A 45 -8.41 -22.32 1.93
C ALA A 45 -8.79 -20.96 1.33
N LEU A 46 -10.05 -20.55 1.53
CA LEU A 46 -10.53 -19.22 1.15
C LEU A 46 -9.75 -18.12 1.87
N PHE A 47 -9.50 -18.29 3.18
CA PHE A 47 -8.69 -17.33 3.94
C PHE A 47 -7.28 -17.19 3.33
N ALA A 48 -6.58 -18.31 3.12
CA ALA A 48 -5.23 -18.30 2.54
C ALA A 48 -5.17 -17.66 1.14
N ALA A 49 -6.18 -17.93 0.30
CA ALA A 49 -6.28 -17.32 -1.02
C ALA A 49 -6.47 -15.80 -0.95
N LEU A 50 -7.38 -15.32 -0.08
CA LEU A 50 -7.70 -13.90 0.01
C LEU A 50 -6.64 -13.07 0.74
N ILE A 51 -5.92 -13.61 1.74
CA ILE A 51 -4.81 -12.87 2.36
C ILE A 51 -3.69 -12.58 1.36
N SER A 52 -3.46 -13.47 0.39
CA SER A 52 -2.45 -13.26 -0.65
C SER A 52 -2.82 -12.07 -1.54
N LEU A 53 -4.08 -11.98 -1.96
CA LEU A 53 -4.60 -10.85 -2.73
C LEU A 53 -4.64 -9.56 -1.91
N GLY A 54 -4.98 -9.65 -0.62
CA GLY A 54 -4.96 -8.51 0.29
C GLY A 54 -3.57 -7.91 0.43
N ALA A 55 -2.55 -8.75 0.62
CA ALA A 55 -1.15 -8.34 0.70
C ALA A 55 -0.68 -7.68 -0.62
N GLU A 56 -1.05 -8.25 -1.78
CA GLU A 56 -0.75 -7.67 -3.08
C GLU A 56 -1.39 -6.29 -3.26
N LEU A 57 -2.67 -6.12 -2.93
CA LEU A 57 -3.36 -4.84 -2.99
C LEU A 57 -2.69 -3.79 -2.08
N ILE A 58 -2.26 -4.18 -0.89
CA ILE A 58 -1.54 -3.28 0.03
C ILE A 58 -0.22 -2.85 -0.59
N ALA A 59 0.56 -3.79 -1.14
CA ALA A 59 1.84 -3.49 -1.78
C ALA A 59 1.66 -2.52 -2.96
N LEU A 60 0.62 -2.72 -3.78
CA LEU A 60 0.25 -1.83 -4.87
C LEU A 60 -0.13 -0.43 -4.37
N HIS A 61 -0.98 -0.32 -3.34
CA HIS A 61 -1.39 0.97 -2.81
C HIS A 61 -0.28 1.72 -2.07
N LEU A 62 0.75 1.00 -1.59
CA LEU A 62 1.96 1.59 -1.02
C LEU A 62 3.03 1.89 -2.06
N LEU A 63 2.79 1.56 -3.33
CA LEU A 63 3.77 1.64 -4.41
C LEU A 63 5.09 0.95 -4.04
N ASP A 64 5.02 -0.22 -3.39
CA ASP A 64 6.20 -0.98 -2.97
C ASP A 64 6.67 -1.89 -4.12
N PRO A 65 7.75 -1.56 -4.84
CA PRO A 65 8.23 -2.36 -5.97
C PRO A 65 8.94 -3.65 -5.55
N VAL A 66 9.29 -3.80 -4.27
CA VAL A 66 9.88 -5.02 -3.72
C VAL A 66 8.77 -6.05 -3.48
N ALA A 67 7.64 -5.60 -2.94
CA ALA A 67 6.50 -6.46 -2.64
C ALA A 67 5.54 -6.66 -3.83
N ALA A 68 5.37 -5.66 -4.71
CA ALA A 68 4.53 -5.75 -5.90
C ALA A 68 5.39 -5.73 -7.18
N SER A 69 5.64 -6.91 -7.74
CA SER A 69 6.51 -7.09 -8.91
C SER A 69 6.07 -6.31 -10.16
N ILE A 70 4.77 -6.06 -10.33
CA ILE A 70 4.25 -5.25 -11.44
C ILE A 70 4.76 -3.80 -11.42
N LEU A 71 5.19 -3.30 -10.26
CA LEU A 71 5.78 -1.97 -10.13
C LEU A 71 7.28 -1.95 -10.44
N ALA A 72 7.92 -3.11 -10.63
CA ALA A 72 9.34 -3.18 -11.00
C ALA A 72 9.60 -2.63 -12.41
N ASP A 73 8.62 -2.77 -13.32
CA ASP A 73 8.66 -2.20 -14.66
C ASP A 73 7.30 -1.59 -15.04
N PRO A 74 7.00 -0.35 -14.59
CA PRO A 74 5.69 0.24 -14.82
C PRO A 74 5.51 0.65 -16.28
N ALA A 75 4.29 0.45 -16.80
CA ALA A 75 3.93 0.81 -18.17
C ALA A 75 4.06 2.31 -18.47
N VAL A 76 3.96 3.17 -17.45
CA VAL A 76 4.11 4.62 -17.56
C VAL A 76 5.26 5.08 -16.66
N ARG A 77 6.22 5.78 -17.27
CA ARG A 77 7.39 6.36 -16.59
C ARG A 77 7.37 7.88 -16.77
N PHE A 78 7.42 8.60 -15.64
CA PHE A 78 7.52 10.06 -15.65
C PHE A 78 9.00 10.47 -15.68
N VAL A 79 9.43 10.96 -16.85
CA VAL A 79 10.78 11.49 -17.07
C VAL A 79 10.73 13.01 -17.11
N ASN A 80 11.70 13.66 -16.48
CA ASN A 80 11.89 15.11 -16.57
C ASN A 80 12.46 15.49 -17.96
N PRO A 81 12.44 16.78 -18.36
CA PRO A 81 12.95 17.22 -19.66
C PRO A 81 14.41 16.87 -19.97
N ASN A 82 15.21 16.56 -18.94
CA ASN A 82 16.59 16.08 -19.04
C ASN A 82 16.70 14.56 -19.22
N GLY A 83 15.59 13.85 -19.40
CA GLY A 83 15.54 12.39 -19.56
C GLY A 83 15.71 11.59 -18.26
N VAL A 84 15.71 12.25 -17.10
CA VAL A 84 15.88 11.59 -15.81
C VAL A 84 14.51 11.23 -15.22
N GLU A 85 14.31 9.96 -14.89
CA GLU A 85 13.12 9.51 -14.15
C GLU A 85 13.05 10.19 -12.78
N ALA A 86 11.89 10.77 -12.47
CA ALA A 86 11.62 11.27 -11.13
C ALA A 86 11.46 10.07 -10.18
N ARG A 87 12.56 9.64 -9.55
CA ARG A 87 12.53 8.67 -8.45
C ARG A 87 12.41 9.41 -7.13
N LEU A 88 11.35 9.13 -6.37
CA LEU A 88 11.33 9.44 -4.95
C LEU A 88 12.23 8.41 -4.27
N ASP A 89 13.50 8.74 -4.04
CA ASP A 89 14.38 7.88 -3.26
C ASP A 89 13.76 7.76 -1.85
N GLY A 90 13.28 6.56 -1.50
CA GLY A 90 12.62 6.26 -0.22
C GLY A 90 13.53 6.40 1.00
N ARG A 91 14.74 6.97 0.86
CA ARG A 91 15.50 7.46 1.99
C ARG A 91 14.73 8.64 2.55
N LYS A 92 14.09 8.43 3.71
CA LYS A 92 13.55 9.52 4.52
C LYS A 92 14.52 10.70 4.43
N ALA A 93 14.02 11.83 3.93
CA ALA A 93 14.73 13.10 4.09
C ALA A 93 15.03 13.23 5.58
N ASP A 94 16.29 13.06 5.92
CA ASP A 94 16.81 13.36 7.22
C ASP A 94 16.51 14.84 7.47
N ALA A 95 15.59 15.11 8.38
CA ALA A 95 15.16 16.45 8.77
C ALA A 95 16.24 17.19 9.56
N ARG A 96 17.50 17.13 9.11
CA ARG A 96 18.64 17.84 9.67
C ARG A 96 19.62 18.28 8.59
N ALA A 97 19.13 19.04 7.61
CA ALA A 97 20.02 19.89 6.83
C ALA A 97 20.64 20.98 7.75
N PRO A 98 21.96 21.23 7.68
CA PRO A 98 22.58 22.30 8.47
C PRO A 98 22.01 23.66 8.05
N ARG A 99 21.62 24.48 9.04
CA ARG A 99 21.21 25.88 8.81
C ARG A 99 22.37 26.58 8.09
N ARG A 100 22.12 27.13 6.91
CA ARG A 100 23.09 27.94 6.15
C ARG A 100 23.63 29.04 7.09
N PRO A 101 24.95 29.29 7.16
CA PRO A 101 25.45 30.43 7.90
C PRO A 101 24.97 31.72 7.24
N ALA A 102 24.60 32.71 8.07
CA ALA A 102 24.19 34.03 7.63
C ALA A 102 25.28 34.65 6.75
N LEU A 103 24.88 35.24 5.62
CA LEU A 103 25.75 36.13 4.85
C LEU A 103 26.12 37.30 5.77
N ASN A 104 27.36 37.35 6.23
CA ASN A 104 27.91 38.57 6.79
C ASN A 104 28.16 39.56 5.65
N ALA A 105 27.36 40.61 5.61
CA ALA A 105 27.65 41.82 4.87
C ALA A 105 28.98 42.39 5.37
N THR A 106 29.98 42.40 4.49
CA THR A 106 31.13 43.31 4.54
C THR A 106 30.78 44.38 3.52
N GLY A 107 30.63 45.66 3.89
CA GLY A 107 31.69 46.51 4.40
C GLY A 107 32.20 47.32 3.22
#